data_AF-A0A241W703-F1
#
_entry.id   AF-A0A241W703-F1
#
_cell.length_a   1.000
_cell.length_b   1.000
_cell.length_c   1.000
_cell.angle_alpha   90.00
_cell.angle_beta   90.00
_cell.angle_gamma   90.00
#
_symmetry.space_group_name_H-M   'P 1'
#
loop_
_entity.id
_entity.type
_entity.pdbx_description
1 polymer ?
#
loop_
_entity_poly.entity_id
_entity_poly.type
_entity_poly.pdbx_seq_one_letter_code
_entity_poly.pdbx_strand_id
1 'polypeptide(L)'
;MSVVNKVGNLAQKLLDQITGAEKPKLYYDPKGDLKDVLTQLPQLQQKYRPTPWLSNHHAHLLYFDLIKKKSVKLKYDHTEQLTMQDGGITAITWYGYDLPKDTPTIVLMHTITGTPDSMRELVRDLNAYTGWRIALCLRRGHAGLPMPIPQMSVFGSTHDLREQLSVIQNHFPQSDLYAVGSSAGTGVLVRYLGEEGGNAPFKASFAMCPGYDTEKGFENVHPFYSKMMTKKLFKAFIYPYQNTWKSVESVQQVLATKNLQEFQNSYFEMAGYVDYASYNQAVNPIYVFENVKIPLMVLNSEDDPVCSIKNFEPYKQTVQGMPNIVVVTTKKGSHCGFYEGIQTKSWASRLIADYFKAFNK
;
A
#
# COMPACT_ATOMS: atom_id res chain seq x y z
N MET A 1 -37.66 -17.33 22.37
CA MET A 1 -36.97 -16.68 21.24
C MET A 1 -37.92 -16.61 20.04
N SER A 2 -38.40 -15.42 19.71
CA SER A 2 -39.49 -15.14 18.75
C SER A 2 -39.15 -15.56 17.30
N VAL A 3 -40.16 -16.00 16.54
CA VAL A 3 -40.08 -16.31 15.09
C VAL A 3 -39.47 -15.17 14.27
N VAL A 4 -39.70 -13.92 14.69
CA VAL A 4 -39.12 -12.71 14.07
C VAL A 4 -37.58 -12.73 14.11
N ASN A 5 -36.99 -13.19 15.22
CA ASN A 5 -35.54 -13.32 15.36
C ASN A 5 -34.98 -14.44 14.46
N LYS A 6 -35.77 -15.49 14.18
CA LYS A 6 -35.36 -16.56 13.26
C LYS A 6 -35.35 -16.09 11.80
N VAL A 7 -36.35 -15.33 11.38
CA VAL A 7 -36.44 -14.77 10.02
C VAL A 7 -35.34 -13.74 9.77
N GLY A 8 -35.11 -12.81 10.72
CA GLY A 8 -34.03 -11.84 10.64
C GLY A 8 -32.64 -12.49 10.56
N ASN A 9 -32.41 -13.54 11.35
CA ASN A 9 -31.16 -14.30 11.31
C ASN A 9 -30.97 -15.06 9.99
N LEU A 10 -32.04 -15.59 9.38
CA LEU A 10 -31.96 -16.26 8.09
C LEU A 10 -31.65 -15.28 6.95
N ALA A 11 -32.32 -14.12 6.94
CA ALA A 11 -32.07 -13.05 5.98
C ALA A 11 -30.63 -12.52 6.07
N GLN A 12 -30.12 -12.30 7.29
CA GLN A 12 -28.75 -11.86 7.50
C GLN A 12 -27.72 -12.93 7.07
N LYS A 13 -27.99 -14.22 7.31
CA LYS A 13 -27.12 -15.31 6.83
C LYS A 13 -27.07 -15.36 5.30
N LEU A 14 -28.22 -15.21 4.63
CA LEU A 14 -28.28 -15.15 3.16
C LEU A 14 -27.52 -13.94 2.63
N LEU A 15 -27.71 -12.77 3.24
CA LEU A 15 -26.97 -11.55 2.88
C LEU A 15 -25.47 -11.72 3.10
N ASP A 16 -25.04 -12.28 4.24
CA ASP A 16 -23.64 -12.58 4.52
C ASP A 16 -23.06 -13.53 3.44
N GLN A 17 -23.82 -14.54 2.99
CA GLN A 17 -23.38 -15.46 1.95
C GLN A 17 -23.23 -14.78 0.58
N ILE A 18 -24.21 -13.97 0.17
CA ILE A 18 -24.21 -13.25 -1.10
C ILE A 18 -23.08 -12.20 -1.14
N THR A 19 -22.93 -11.45 -0.05
CA THR A 19 -21.93 -10.37 0.03
C THR A 19 -20.52 -10.89 0.29
N GLY A 20 -20.37 -12.16 0.67
CA GLY A 20 -19.09 -12.76 1.03
C GLY A 20 -18.58 -12.30 2.39
N ALA A 21 -19.48 -11.98 3.32
CA ALA A 21 -19.13 -11.60 4.68
C ALA A 21 -18.57 -12.78 5.47
N GLU A 22 -17.33 -12.65 5.94
CA GLU A 22 -16.61 -13.70 6.64
C GLU A 22 -15.69 -13.10 7.70
N LYS A 23 -15.35 -13.88 8.73
CA LYS A 23 -14.26 -13.52 9.64
C LYS A 23 -12.95 -13.55 8.84
N PRO A 24 -12.09 -12.52 8.95
CA PRO A 24 -10.78 -12.56 8.30
C PRO A 24 -10.00 -13.81 8.73
N LYS A 25 -9.19 -14.36 7.81
CA LYS A 25 -8.25 -15.45 8.11
C LYS A 25 -6.91 -14.83 8.47
N LEU A 26 -6.22 -15.42 9.44
CA LEU A 26 -4.94 -14.93 9.94
C LEU A 26 -3.88 -16.01 9.77
N TYR A 27 -2.74 -15.63 9.19
CA TYR A 27 -1.54 -16.45 9.07
C TYR A 27 -0.43 -15.76 9.86
N TYR A 28 -0.03 -16.34 10.98
CA TYR A 28 0.96 -15.78 11.91
C TYR A 28 1.50 -16.90 12.81
N ASP A 29 2.62 -16.65 13.49
CA ASP A 29 3.09 -17.50 14.58
C ASP A 29 2.20 -17.34 15.82
N PRO A 30 1.46 -18.37 16.27
CA PRO A 30 0.61 -18.30 17.46
C PRO A 30 1.36 -18.01 18.77
N LYS A 31 2.68 -18.23 18.79
CA LYS A 31 3.56 -17.94 19.91
C LYS A 31 4.33 -16.62 19.73
N GLY A 32 4.20 -15.98 18.56
CA GLY A 32 4.90 -14.75 18.20
C GLY A 32 4.41 -13.51 18.95
N ASP A 33 5.12 -12.42 18.69
CA ASP A 33 4.99 -11.13 19.38
C ASP A 33 3.65 -10.43 19.10
N LEU A 34 3.01 -10.76 17.99
CA LEU A 34 1.74 -10.12 17.59
C LEU A 34 0.50 -10.73 18.26
N LYS A 35 0.59 -11.91 18.89
CA LYS A 35 -0.60 -12.66 19.36
C LYS A 35 -1.52 -11.82 20.26
N ASP A 36 -0.94 -11.04 21.18
CA ASP A 36 -1.71 -10.26 22.16
C ASP A 36 -2.31 -9.00 21.52
N VAL A 37 -1.64 -8.43 20.51
CA VAL A 37 -2.19 -7.32 19.72
C VAL A 37 -3.38 -7.79 18.88
N LEU A 38 -3.28 -8.96 18.24
CA LEU A 38 -4.34 -9.47 17.36
C LEU A 38 -5.66 -9.73 18.09
N THR A 39 -5.61 -10.13 19.36
CA THR A 39 -6.82 -10.35 20.17
C THR A 39 -7.52 -9.04 20.55
N GLN A 40 -6.79 -7.93 20.59
CA GLN A 40 -7.31 -6.60 20.93
C GLN A 40 -8.02 -5.91 19.76
N LEU A 41 -7.88 -6.42 18.52
CA LEU A 41 -8.43 -5.79 17.31
C LEU A 41 -9.83 -6.31 16.97
N PRO A 42 -10.92 -5.54 17.20
CA PRO A 42 -12.29 -6.02 16.99
C PRO A 42 -12.58 -6.45 15.54
N GLN A 43 -11.93 -5.80 14.57
CA GLN A 43 -12.03 -6.08 13.14
C GLN A 43 -11.62 -7.51 12.80
N LEU A 44 -10.64 -8.07 13.54
CA LEU A 44 -10.16 -9.43 13.34
C LEU A 44 -11.01 -10.46 14.10
N GLN A 45 -11.85 -10.02 15.04
CA GLN A 45 -12.72 -10.89 15.83
C GLN A 45 -14.12 -11.05 15.24
N GLN A 46 -14.53 -10.11 14.38
CA GLN A 46 -15.86 -10.08 13.78
C GLN A 46 -15.83 -10.38 12.27
N LYS A 47 -17.00 -10.69 11.70
CA LYS A 47 -17.11 -10.79 10.24
C LYS A 47 -16.88 -9.42 9.61
N TYR A 48 -15.96 -9.33 8.66
CA TYR A 48 -15.94 -8.22 7.72
C TYR A 48 -17.18 -8.32 6.83
N ARG A 49 -17.96 -7.24 6.75
CA ARG A 49 -19.19 -7.15 5.94
C ARG A 49 -19.00 -6.14 4.82
N PRO A 50 -18.67 -6.60 3.59
CA PRO A 50 -18.53 -5.72 2.44
C PRO A 50 -19.79 -4.89 2.23
N THR A 51 -19.61 -3.69 1.71
CA THR A 51 -20.71 -2.87 1.22
C THR A 51 -21.49 -3.68 0.17
N PRO A 52 -22.79 -4.03 0.39
CA PRO A 52 -23.46 -5.06 -0.41
C PRO A 52 -23.50 -4.76 -1.92
N TRP A 53 -23.75 -3.51 -2.29
CA TRP A 53 -23.81 -3.02 -3.68
C TRP A 53 -22.44 -2.86 -4.35
N LEU A 54 -21.37 -3.13 -3.60
CA LEU A 54 -19.97 -3.05 -4.03
C LEU A 54 -19.27 -4.42 -4.03
N SER A 55 -19.98 -5.51 -3.73
CA SER A 55 -19.44 -6.88 -3.55
C SER A 55 -18.79 -7.52 -4.81
N ASN A 56 -18.77 -6.81 -5.94
CA ASN A 56 -18.06 -7.17 -7.16
C ASN A 56 -16.63 -6.57 -7.16
N HIS A 57 -15.63 -7.39 -7.50
CA HIS A 57 -14.21 -6.99 -7.47
C HIS A 57 -13.87 -5.80 -8.38
N HIS A 58 -14.62 -5.56 -9.46
CA HIS A 58 -14.44 -4.40 -10.33
C HIS A 58 -15.19 -3.15 -9.83
N ALA A 59 -16.32 -3.33 -9.15
CA ALA A 59 -17.17 -2.23 -8.69
C ALA A 59 -16.44 -1.36 -7.66
N HIS A 60 -15.62 -1.95 -6.78
CA HIS A 60 -14.76 -1.19 -5.85
C HIS A 60 -13.83 -0.22 -6.58
N LEU A 61 -13.14 -0.69 -7.62
CA LEU A 61 -12.16 0.12 -8.35
C LEU A 61 -12.84 1.25 -9.12
N LEU A 62 -13.99 0.96 -9.75
CA LEU A 62 -14.79 1.98 -10.44
C LEU A 62 -15.38 2.99 -9.47
N TYR A 63 -15.94 2.53 -8.35
CA TYR A 63 -16.50 3.41 -7.32
C TYR A 63 -15.46 4.35 -6.75
N PHE A 64 -14.26 3.84 -6.48
CA PHE A 64 -13.17 4.66 -6.00
C PHE A 64 -12.75 5.74 -7.01
N ASP A 65 -12.46 5.35 -8.25
CA ASP A 65 -11.94 6.27 -9.28
C ASP A 65 -13.01 7.30 -9.74
N LEU A 66 -14.28 6.90 -9.79
CA LEU A 66 -15.37 7.75 -10.28
C LEU A 66 -16.02 8.61 -9.18
N ILE A 67 -16.11 8.10 -7.94
CA ILE A 67 -16.88 8.74 -6.86
C ILE A 67 -15.96 9.19 -5.72
N LYS A 68 -15.31 8.27 -5.00
CA LYS A 68 -14.56 8.62 -3.77
C LYS A 68 -13.43 9.59 -4.00
N LYS A 69 -12.61 9.36 -5.04
CA LYS A 69 -11.51 10.25 -5.39
C LYS A 69 -11.97 11.69 -5.64
N LYS A 70 -13.20 11.89 -6.13
CA LYS A 70 -13.78 13.21 -6.39
C LYS A 70 -14.54 13.80 -5.20
N SER A 71 -15.17 12.95 -4.39
CA SER A 71 -16.03 13.38 -3.29
C SER A 71 -15.26 13.68 -2.00
N VAL A 72 -14.14 13.00 -1.76
CA VAL A 72 -13.29 13.27 -0.60
C VAL A 72 -12.49 14.55 -0.82
N LYS A 73 -12.89 15.60 -0.10
CA LYS A 73 -12.16 16.87 -0.03
C LYS A 73 -11.26 16.85 1.19
N LEU A 74 -9.96 16.71 0.96
CA LEU A 74 -8.90 16.90 1.94
C LEU A 74 -7.86 17.81 1.31
N LYS A 75 -7.45 18.84 2.05
CA LYS A 75 -6.37 19.74 1.67
C LYS A 75 -5.18 19.42 2.56
N TYR A 76 -4.08 18.99 1.94
CA TYR A 76 -2.80 18.87 2.59
C TYR A 76 -2.30 20.26 3.00
N ASP A 77 -1.72 20.39 4.17
CA ASP A 77 -1.33 21.67 4.75
C ASP A 77 0.09 22.09 4.37
N HIS A 78 0.99 21.13 4.14
CA HIS A 78 2.36 21.39 3.73
C HIS A 78 2.83 20.41 2.65
N THR A 79 3.66 20.87 1.71
CA THR A 79 4.37 20.00 0.78
C THR A 79 5.80 20.48 0.68
N GLU A 80 6.73 19.58 0.97
CA GLU A 80 8.15 19.83 0.89
C GLU A 80 8.73 19.02 -0.26
N GLN A 81 9.26 19.70 -1.29
CA GLN A 81 9.98 19.05 -2.37
C GLN A 81 11.44 18.84 -1.93
N LEU A 82 11.96 17.64 -2.15
CA LEU A 82 13.28 17.24 -1.74
C LEU A 82 14.15 16.96 -2.96
N THR A 83 15.36 17.51 -2.98
CA THR A 83 16.41 17.11 -3.91
C THR A 83 17.25 16.02 -3.24
N MET A 84 17.18 14.82 -3.81
CA MET A 84 17.93 13.63 -3.37
C MET A 84 19.42 13.81 -3.68
N GLN A 85 20.29 13.04 -3.01
CA GLN A 85 21.74 13.12 -3.19
C GLN A 85 22.22 12.95 -4.64
N ASP A 86 21.51 12.16 -5.44
CA ASP A 86 21.81 11.93 -6.86
C ASP A 86 21.20 12.99 -7.80
N GLY A 87 20.57 14.03 -7.26
CA GLY A 87 19.88 15.07 -8.01
C GLY A 87 18.44 14.73 -8.40
N GLY A 88 17.94 13.53 -8.03
CA GLY A 88 16.54 13.16 -8.17
C GLY A 88 15.62 14.03 -7.33
N ILE A 89 14.34 14.09 -7.69
CA ILE A 89 13.35 14.87 -6.96
C ILE A 89 12.26 13.96 -6.39
N THR A 90 12.05 14.06 -5.08
CA THR A 90 10.93 13.47 -4.37
C THR A 90 10.18 14.58 -3.62
N ALA A 91 9.13 14.23 -2.88
CA ALA A 91 8.50 15.19 -1.97
C ALA A 91 7.84 14.47 -0.80
N ILE A 92 7.57 15.23 0.26
CA ILE A 92 6.70 14.80 1.36
C ILE A 92 5.52 15.76 1.41
N THR A 93 4.31 15.22 1.25
CA THR A 93 3.08 15.98 1.43
C THR A 93 2.48 15.64 2.78
N TRP A 94 2.12 16.65 3.56
CA TRP A 94 1.75 16.51 4.96
C TRP A 94 0.28 16.80 5.19
N TYR A 95 -0.27 16.10 6.19
CA TYR A 95 -1.54 16.42 6.80
C TYR A 95 -1.39 16.36 8.31
N GLY A 96 -1.69 17.46 8.99
CA GLY A 96 -1.37 17.69 10.39
C GLY A 96 0.10 18.08 10.62
N TYR A 97 0.74 18.82 9.70
CA TYR A 97 2.14 19.24 9.88
C TYR A 97 2.36 19.99 11.22
N ASP A 98 1.49 20.95 11.52
CA ASP A 98 1.55 21.81 12.71
C ASP A 98 0.97 21.15 13.99
N LEU A 99 0.65 19.86 13.98
CA LEU A 99 0.31 19.13 15.21
C LEU A 99 1.50 19.14 16.19
N PRO A 100 1.29 18.93 17.50
CA PRO A 100 2.36 18.89 18.50
C PRO A 100 3.56 18.01 18.07
N LYS A 101 4.78 18.42 18.38
CA LYS A 101 6.02 17.81 17.85
C LYS A 101 6.20 16.33 18.20
N ASP A 102 5.61 15.91 19.31
CA ASP A 102 5.58 14.55 19.84
C ASP A 102 4.39 13.71 19.30
N THR A 103 3.47 14.33 18.55
CA THR A 103 2.38 13.59 17.89
C THR A 103 2.97 12.54 16.95
N PRO A 104 2.59 11.26 17.06
CA PRO A 104 3.09 10.23 16.17
C PRO A 104 2.83 10.54 14.69
N THR A 105 3.70 10.03 13.83
CA THR A 105 3.65 10.27 12.39
C THR A 105 3.49 8.96 11.63
N ILE A 106 2.46 8.88 10.79
CA ILE A 106 2.28 7.79 9.83
C ILE A 106 2.95 8.18 8.51
N VAL A 107 4.03 7.48 8.18
CA VAL A 107 4.73 7.57 6.90
C VAL A 107 4.00 6.69 5.89
N LEU A 108 3.45 7.31 4.85
CA LEU A 108 2.56 6.67 3.88
C LEU A 108 3.23 6.58 2.52
N MET A 109 3.38 5.34 2.02
CA MET A 109 3.87 5.02 0.67
C MET A 109 2.70 4.66 -0.23
N HIS A 110 2.53 5.43 -1.31
CA HIS A 110 1.35 5.40 -2.17
C HIS A 110 1.38 4.30 -3.24
N THR A 111 0.27 4.18 -3.96
CA THR A 111 0.04 3.20 -5.03
C THR A 111 0.84 3.50 -6.31
N ILE A 112 0.78 2.60 -7.30
CA ILE A 112 1.62 2.60 -8.52
C ILE A 112 1.61 3.91 -9.33
N THR A 113 0.47 4.62 -9.33
CA THR A 113 0.32 5.96 -9.95
C THR A 113 -0.30 6.94 -8.95
N GLY A 114 0.01 6.72 -7.67
CA GLY A 114 -0.55 7.49 -6.56
C GLY A 114 -0.22 8.98 -6.67
N THR A 115 -1.18 9.80 -6.26
CA THR A 115 -1.04 11.25 -6.09
C THR A 115 -1.62 11.66 -4.74
N PRO A 116 -1.31 12.87 -4.24
CA PRO A 116 -1.99 13.41 -3.06
C PRO A 116 -3.53 13.27 -3.18
N ASP A 117 -4.08 13.54 -4.36
CA ASP A 117 -5.52 13.43 -4.62
C ASP A 117 -6.07 12.01 -4.50
N SER A 118 -5.37 11.01 -5.02
CA SER A 118 -5.81 9.62 -4.86
C SER A 118 -5.67 9.12 -3.43
N MET A 119 -4.77 9.68 -2.62
CA MET A 119 -4.54 9.21 -1.26
C MET A 119 -5.43 9.90 -0.21
N ARG A 120 -6.25 10.89 -0.59
CA ARG A 120 -7.06 11.71 0.33
C ARG A 120 -7.94 10.90 1.28
N GLU A 121 -8.59 9.83 0.80
CA GLU A 121 -9.47 9.03 1.66
C GLU A 121 -8.69 8.32 2.76
N LEU A 122 -7.60 7.64 2.41
CA LEU A 122 -6.75 6.95 3.37
C LEU A 122 -6.12 7.93 4.35
N VAL A 123 -5.58 9.06 3.86
CA VAL A 123 -4.98 10.11 4.71
C VAL A 123 -6.02 10.67 5.69
N ARG A 124 -7.21 11.03 5.19
CA ARG A 124 -8.30 11.55 6.02
C ARG A 124 -8.69 10.55 7.10
N ASP A 125 -8.93 9.30 6.71
CA ASP A 125 -9.44 8.28 7.62
C ASP A 125 -8.39 7.93 8.68
N LEU A 126 -7.12 7.74 8.30
CA LEU A 126 -6.05 7.48 9.25
C LEU A 126 -5.90 8.63 10.25
N ASN A 127 -5.84 9.88 9.79
CA ASN A 127 -5.79 11.03 10.69
C ASN A 127 -7.04 11.13 11.57
N ALA A 128 -8.25 10.95 11.02
CA ALA A 128 -9.49 11.04 11.79
C ALA A 128 -9.61 9.95 12.87
N TYR A 129 -9.12 8.73 12.60
CA TYR A 129 -9.16 7.64 13.57
C TYR A 129 -8.04 7.73 14.61
N THR A 130 -6.87 8.28 14.26
CA THR A 130 -5.69 8.29 15.15
C THR A 130 -5.43 9.63 15.84
N GLY A 131 -5.78 10.74 15.20
CA GLY A 131 -5.31 12.08 15.53
C GLY A 131 -3.86 12.35 15.11
N TRP A 132 -3.22 11.45 14.35
CA TRP A 132 -1.79 11.48 14.07
C TRP A 132 -1.44 12.27 12.81
N ARG A 133 -0.20 12.74 12.75
CA ARG A 133 0.37 13.40 11.57
C ARG A 133 0.55 12.37 10.45
N ILE A 134 0.26 12.76 9.22
CA ILE A 134 0.48 11.91 8.04
C ILE A 134 1.56 12.54 7.16
N ALA A 135 2.60 11.77 6.86
CA ALA A 135 3.66 12.12 5.91
C ALA A 135 3.51 11.24 4.66
N LEU A 136 2.90 11.78 3.61
CA LEU A 136 2.76 11.10 2.32
C LEU A 136 4.05 11.28 1.51
N CYS A 137 4.85 10.22 1.43
CA CYS A 137 6.09 10.19 0.67
C CYS A 137 5.81 10.01 -0.82
N LEU A 138 6.00 11.08 -1.60
CA LEU A 138 5.88 11.08 -3.05
C LEU A 138 7.20 10.66 -3.70
N ARG A 139 7.10 9.75 -4.67
CA ARG A 139 8.27 9.20 -5.39
C ARG A 139 8.60 10.00 -6.65
N ARG A 140 9.80 9.78 -7.19
CA ARG A 140 10.25 10.36 -8.46
C ARG A 140 9.22 10.20 -9.57
N GLY A 141 8.99 11.28 -10.32
CA GLY A 141 8.05 11.35 -11.45
C GLY A 141 6.57 11.32 -11.08
N HIS A 142 6.20 11.17 -9.81
CA HIS A 142 4.79 11.17 -9.38
C HIS A 142 4.28 12.58 -9.11
N ALA A 143 2.95 12.74 -9.14
CA ALA A 143 2.26 13.97 -8.75
C ALA A 143 2.74 15.26 -9.46
N GLY A 144 3.35 15.13 -10.65
CA GLY A 144 3.88 16.26 -11.41
C GLY A 144 5.20 16.82 -10.88
N LEU A 145 5.88 16.09 -9.99
CA LEU A 145 7.21 16.46 -9.51
C LEU A 145 8.19 16.56 -10.70
N PRO A 146 9.08 17.57 -10.73
CA PRO A 146 10.13 17.65 -11.73
C PRO A 146 10.95 16.35 -11.79
N MET A 147 11.41 15.99 -12.98
CA MET A 147 12.29 14.83 -13.17
C MET A 147 13.54 15.30 -13.94
N PRO A 148 14.51 15.92 -13.24
CA PRO A 148 15.69 16.51 -13.86
C PRO A 148 16.70 15.45 -14.33
N ILE A 149 16.70 14.28 -13.67
CA ILE A 149 17.48 13.11 -14.07
C ILE A 149 16.56 12.06 -14.71
N PRO A 150 17.04 11.27 -15.70
CA PRO A 150 16.25 10.26 -16.37
C PRO A 150 16.09 8.99 -15.51
N GLN A 151 15.45 9.13 -14.35
CA GLN A 151 15.21 8.03 -13.44
C GLN A 151 13.84 8.19 -12.75
N MET A 152 12.93 7.25 -13.04
CA MET A 152 11.63 7.15 -12.38
C MET A 152 11.62 6.05 -11.33
N SER A 153 10.66 6.10 -10.40
CA SER A 153 10.53 5.09 -9.35
C SER A 153 9.09 4.62 -9.19
N VAL A 154 8.69 3.60 -9.98
CA VAL A 154 7.31 3.07 -10.01
C VAL A 154 7.00 2.20 -8.80
N PHE A 155 7.95 1.36 -8.37
CA PHE A 155 7.82 0.49 -7.20
C PHE A 155 8.55 1.03 -5.95
N GLY A 156 9.17 2.20 -6.05
CA GLY A 156 9.88 2.86 -4.96
C GLY A 156 11.38 2.56 -4.93
N SER A 157 12.10 3.38 -4.17
CA SER A 157 13.54 3.29 -3.92
C SER A 157 13.73 3.34 -2.41
N THR A 158 14.44 2.37 -1.85
CA THR A 158 14.75 2.40 -0.42
C THR A 158 15.77 3.49 -0.10
N HIS A 159 16.58 3.93 -1.07
CA HIS A 159 17.46 5.09 -0.92
C HIS A 159 16.65 6.38 -0.74
N ASP A 160 15.70 6.65 -1.64
CA ASP A 160 14.80 7.81 -1.53
C ASP A 160 14.03 7.80 -0.21
N LEU A 161 13.55 6.62 0.21
CA LEU A 161 12.83 6.47 1.47
C LEU A 161 13.72 6.77 2.69
N ARG A 162 15.01 6.36 2.69
CA ARG A 162 15.96 6.72 3.75
C ARG A 162 16.15 8.22 3.85
N GLU A 163 16.30 8.91 2.73
CA GLU A 163 16.44 10.37 2.70
C GLU A 163 15.16 11.07 3.19
N GLN A 164 13.99 10.61 2.74
CA GLN A 164 12.70 11.11 3.23
C GLN A 164 12.53 10.91 4.74
N LEU A 165 12.89 9.73 5.26
CA LEU A 165 12.81 9.44 6.69
C LEU A 165 13.76 10.31 7.52
N SER A 166 14.97 10.57 7.02
CA SER A 166 15.90 11.51 7.65
C SER A 166 15.27 12.90 7.80
N VAL A 167 14.63 13.42 6.74
CA VAL A 167 13.91 14.70 6.81
C VAL A 167 12.77 14.66 7.83
N ILE A 168 11.95 13.59 7.82
CA ILE A 168 10.83 13.42 8.76
C ILE A 168 11.33 13.43 10.21
N GLN A 169 12.38 12.68 10.52
CA GLN A 169 12.97 12.60 11.86
C GLN A 169 13.65 13.90 12.28
N ASN A 170 14.24 14.65 11.36
CA ASN A 170 14.83 15.96 11.66
C ASN A 170 13.75 17.00 11.99
N HIS A 171 12.61 16.98 11.30
CA HIS A 171 11.48 17.85 11.61
C HIS A 171 10.79 17.48 12.92
N PHE A 172 10.61 16.18 13.18
CA PHE A 172 9.87 15.67 14.33
C PHE A 172 10.67 14.61 15.10
N PRO A 173 11.78 14.96 15.76
CA PRO A 173 12.67 14.00 16.41
C PRO A 173 12.05 13.29 17.62
N GLN A 174 10.96 13.83 18.16
CA GLN A 174 10.19 13.25 19.28
C GLN A 174 8.99 12.43 18.81
N SER A 175 8.69 12.41 17.50
CA SER A 175 7.57 11.68 16.95
C SER A 175 7.93 10.21 16.77
N ASP A 176 7.13 9.34 17.36
CA ASP A 176 7.13 7.94 16.96
C ASP A 176 6.70 7.79 15.50
N LEU A 177 7.32 6.86 14.78
CA LEU A 177 7.01 6.59 13.38
C LEU A 177 6.27 5.27 13.21
N TYR A 178 5.30 5.29 12.31
CA TYR A 178 4.55 4.14 11.84
C TYR A 178 4.51 4.16 10.31
N ALA A 179 4.50 3.00 9.66
CA ALA A 179 4.57 2.95 8.20
C ALA A 179 3.35 2.28 7.57
N VAL A 180 2.80 2.87 6.53
CA VAL A 180 1.75 2.26 5.71
C VAL A 180 2.22 2.22 4.26
N GLY A 181 2.25 1.03 3.67
CA GLY A 181 2.37 0.83 2.23
C GLY A 181 1.02 0.45 1.65
N SER A 182 0.62 1.07 0.55
CA SER A 182 -0.59 0.69 -0.20
C SER A 182 -0.24 0.27 -1.63
N SER A 183 -0.70 -0.92 -2.04
CA SER A 183 -0.42 -1.47 -3.37
C SER A 183 1.08 -1.48 -3.66
N ALA A 184 1.55 -0.86 -4.74
CA ALA A 184 2.98 -0.73 -5.06
C ALA A 184 3.83 -0.12 -3.93
N GLY A 185 3.26 0.72 -3.05
CA GLY A 185 3.96 1.26 -1.89
C GLY A 185 4.33 0.22 -0.83
N THR A 186 3.67 -0.94 -0.84
CA THR A 186 4.06 -2.08 0.02
C THR A 186 5.42 -2.66 -0.35
N GLY A 187 5.80 -2.63 -1.64
CA GLY A 187 7.06 -3.20 -2.12
C GLY A 187 8.24 -2.48 -1.48
N VAL A 188 8.30 -1.16 -1.65
CA VAL A 188 9.34 -0.33 -1.02
C VAL A 188 9.30 -0.39 0.51
N LEU A 189 8.11 -0.45 1.13
CA LEU A 189 7.99 -0.63 2.59
C LEU A 189 8.67 -1.91 3.05
N VAL A 190 8.24 -3.05 2.52
CA VAL A 190 8.75 -4.36 2.95
C VAL A 190 10.22 -4.51 2.61
N ARG A 191 10.64 -4.00 1.44
CA ARG A 191 12.05 -3.97 1.05
C ARG A 191 12.89 -3.18 2.06
N TYR A 192 12.46 -1.97 2.41
CA TYR A 192 13.13 -1.13 3.41
C TYR A 192 13.20 -1.83 4.77
N LEU A 193 12.09 -2.38 5.25
CA LEU A 193 12.05 -3.10 6.53
C LEU A 193 12.99 -4.32 6.56
N GLY A 194 13.12 -5.04 5.44
CA GLY A 194 14.01 -6.18 5.33
C GLY A 194 15.49 -5.79 5.22
N GLU A 195 15.80 -4.66 4.58
CA GLU A 195 17.16 -4.12 4.49
C GLU A 195 17.65 -3.55 5.84
N GLU A 196 16.79 -2.82 6.55
CA GLU A 196 17.13 -2.19 7.84
C GLU A 196 17.01 -3.16 9.02
N GLY A 197 16.16 -4.20 8.90
CA GLY A 197 15.90 -5.15 9.96
C GLY A 197 15.42 -4.46 11.24
N GLY A 198 16.17 -4.61 12.32
CA GLY A 198 15.87 -3.99 13.62
C GLY A 198 16.19 -2.49 13.70
N ASN A 199 16.90 -1.93 12.72
CA ASN A 199 17.27 -0.50 12.69
C ASN A 199 16.19 0.38 12.05
N ALA A 200 15.15 -0.22 11.44
CA ALA A 200 14.05 0.55 10.88
C ALA A 200 13.35 1.35 12.00
N PRO A 201 13.10 2.66 11.82
CA PRO A 201 12.67 3.56 12.89
C PRO A 201 11.17 3.44 13.23
N PHE A 202 10.50 2.39 12.77
CA PHE A 202 9.05 2.25 12.89
C PHE A 202 8.68 1.38 14.09
N LYS A 203 7.69 1.81 14.88
CA LYS A 203 7.11 0.98 15.97
C LYS A 203 6.26 -0.17 15.42
N ALA A 204 5.52 0.09 14.34
CA ALA A 204 4.75 -0.91 13.62
C ALA A 204 4.51 -0.48 12.16
N SER A 205 4.29 -1.45 11.29
CA SER A 205 4.10 -1.25 9.85
C SER A 205 2.90 -2.01 9.30
N PHE A 206 2.29 -1.48 8.24
CA PHE A 206 1.13 -2.07 7.59
C PHE A 206 1.28 -2.10 6.07
N ALA A 207 1.13 -3.27 5.45
CA ALA A 207 1.16 -3.45 4.01
C ALA A 207 -0.22 -3.84 3.48
N MET A 208 -0.89 -2.94 2.77
CA MET A 208 -2.22 -3.16 2.19
C MET A 208 -2.13 -3.55 0.71
N CYS A 209 -2.66 -4.72 0.37
CA CYS A 209 -2.68 -5.33 -0.97
C CYS A 209 -1.30 -5.43 -1.63
N PRO A 210 -0.33 -6.17 -1.04
CA PRO A 210 1.00 -6.26 -1.60
C PRO A 210 1.10 -7.20 -2.81
N GLY A 211 2.09 -6.94 -3.65
CA GLY A 211 2.47 -7.83 -4.76
C GLY A 211 3.30 -9.05 -4.35
N TYR A 212 3.79 -9.10 -3.10
CA TYR A 212 4.76 -10.09 -2.58
C TYR A 212 5.95 -10.28 -3.54
N ASP A 213 6.02 -11.36 -4.31
CA ASP A 213 7.03 -11.58 -5.33
C ASP A 213 6.68 -10.82 -6.62
N THR A 214 7.44 -9.75 -6.91
CA THR A 214 7.20 -8.91 -8.08
C THR A 214 7.48 -9.59 -9.42
N GLU A 215 8.26 -10.67 -9.47
CA GLU A 215 8.48 -11.42 -10.72
C GLU A 215 7.20 -12.15 -11.16
N LYS A 216 6.50 -12.74 -10.19
CA LYS A 216 5.28 -13.52 -10.41
C LYS A 216 4.00 -12.71 -10.22
N GLY A 217 4.11 -11.52 -9.64
CA GLY A 217 2.98 -10.66 -9.28
C GLY A 217 2.10 -10.29 -10.47
N PHE A 218 2.73 -10.06 -11.63
CA PHE A 218 2.03 -9.56 -12.81
C PHE A 218 1.42 -10.64 -13.69
N GLU A 219 1.84 -11.90 -13.54
CA GLU A 219 1.29 -13.03 -14.30
C GLU A 219 -0.20 -13.26 -14.05
N ASN A 220 -0.67 -12.91 -12.85
CA ASN A 220 -2.04 -13.13 -12.40
C ASN A 220 -2.90 -11.86 -12.41
N VAL A 221 -2.37 -10.73 -12.89
CA VAL A 221 -3.13 -9.48 -13.01
C VAL A 221 -4.16 -9.64 -14.12
N HIS A 222 -5.41 -9.25 -13.86
CA HIS A 222 -6.46 -9.31 -14.88
C HIS A 222 -6.04 -8.52 -16.16
N PRO A 223 -6.08 -9.11 -17.38
CA PRO A 223 -5.50 -8.52 -18.59
C PRO A 223 -5.99 -7.10 -18.91
N PHE A 224 -7.28 -6.82 -18.67
CA PHE A 224 -7.84 -5.48 -18.82
C PHE A 224 -7.13 -4.44 -17.93
N TYR A 225 -6.91 -4.77 -16.66
CA TYR A 225 -6.23 -3.88 -15.72
C TYR A 225 -4.74 -3.75 -16.06
N SER A 226 -4.08 -4.85 -16.43
CA SER A 226 -2.68 -4.84 -16.86
C SER A 226 -2.45 -3.86 -18.02
N LYS A 227 -3.27 -3.94 -19.07
CA LYS A 227 -3.22 -3.02 -20.23
C LYS A 227 -3.56 -1.57 -19.84
N MET A 228 -4.59 -1.37 -19.02
CA MET A 228 -4.98 -0.03 -18.56
C MET A 228 -3.87 0.62 -17.73
N MET A 229 -3.26 -0.11 -16.80
CA MET A 229 -2.18 0.37 -15.94
C MET A 229 -0.95 0.74 -16.76
N THR A 230 -0.56 -0.09 -17.72
CA THR A 230 0.55 0.20 -18.65
C THR A 230 0.36 1.55 -19.35
N LYS A 231 -0.84 1.80 -19.90
CA LYS A 231 -1.17 3.10 -20.52
C LYS A 231 -1.15 4.26 -19.52
N LYS A 232 -1.57 4.04 -18.27
CA LYS A 232 -1.49 5.05 -17.20
C LYS A 232 -0.03 5.37 -16.87
N LEU A 233 0.86 4.38 -16.84
CA LEU A 233 2.30 4.57 -16.61
C LEU A 233 2.92 5.44 -17.70
N PHE A 234 2.64 5.18 -18.98
CA PHE A 234 3.14 6.03 -20.07
C PHE A 234 2.71 7.48 -19.92
N LYS A 235 1.42 7.70 -19.62
CA LYS A 235 0.86 9.04 -19.42
C LYS A 235 1.41 9.76 -18.20
N ALA A 236 1.78 9.03 -17.15
CA ALA A 236 2.28 9.60 -15.91
C ALA A 236 3.79 9.88 -15.97
N PHE A 237 4.59 8.97 -16.53
CA PHE A 237 6.04 8.98 -16.36
C PHE A 237 6.84 9.18 -17.64
N ILE A 238 6.25 8.94 -18.82
CA ILE A 238 7.00 9.01 -20.08
C ILE A 238 6.61 10.26 -20.87
N TYR A 239 5.33 10.40 -21.21
CA TYR A 239 4.86 11.50 -22.04
C TYR A 239 5.10 12.90 -21.47
N PRO A 240 4.94 13.15 -20.14
CA PRO A 240 5.20 14.48 -19.58
C PRO A 240 6.69 14.86 -19.56
N TYR A 241 7.59 13.88 -19.67
CA TYR A 241 9.03 14.07 -19.47
C TYR A 241 9.87 13.67 -20.69
N GLN A 242 9.30 13.80 -21.89
CA GLN A 242 9.98 13.43 -23.15
C GLN A 242 11.38 14.06 -23.27
N ASN A 243 11.55 15.30 -22.80
CA ASN A 243 12.85 15.98 -22.82
C ASN A 243 13.89 15.29 -21.93
N THR A 244 13.51 14.90 -20.71
CA THR A 244 14.39 14.14 -19.78
C THR A 244 14.79 12.80 -20.40
N TRP A 245 13.88 12.17 -21.12
CA TRP A 245 14.06 10.84 -21.71
C TRP A 245 14.82 10.81 -23.04
N LYS A 246 15.22 11.96 -23.61
CA LYS A 246 15.81 12.05 -24.97
C LYS A 246 17.06 11.19 -25.17
N SER A 247 17.86 11.01 -24.13
CA SER A 247 19.13 10.26 -24.19
C SER A 247 19.02 8.81 -23.71
N VAL A 248 17.81 8.33 -23.39
CA VAL A 248 17.61 6.96 -22.89
C VAL A 248 17.06 6.10 -24.03
N GLU A 249 17.83 5.12 -24.48
CA GLU A 249 17.50 4.33 -25.66
C GLU A 249 16.33 3.37 -25.43
N SER A 250 16.22 2.78 -24.24
CA SER A 250 15.15 1.84 -23.88
C SER A 250 13.74 2.44 -23.87
N VAL A 251 13.58 3.76 -23.94
CA VAL A 251 12.26 4.42 -23.86
C VAL A 251 11.34 3.97 -24.99
N GLN A 252 11.87 3.77 -26.20
CA GLN A 252 11.08 3.28 -27.33
C GLN A 252 10.64 1.83 -27.12
N GLN A 253 11.52 0.99 -26.57
CA GLN A 253 11.18 -0.39 -26.20
C GLN A 253 10.08 -0.40 -25.11
N VAL A 254 10.21 0.44 -24.08
CA VAL A 254 9.21 0.56 -23.02
C VAL A 254 7.85 1.01 -23.57
N LEU A 255 7.82 1.98 -24.49
CA LEU A 255 6.58 2.45 -25.13
C LEU A 255 5.91 1.39 -26.03
N ALA A 256 6.66 0.38 -26.49
CA ALA A 256 6.12 -0.73 -27.27
C ALA A 256 5.43 -1.82 -26.42
N THR A 257 5.58 -1.77 -25.09
CA THR A 257 5.01 -2.76 -24.18
C THR A 257 3.48 -2.67 -24.13
N LYS A 258 2.82 -3.83 -24.05
CA LYS A 258 1.35 -3.97 -24.16
C LYS A 258 0.67 -4.22 -22.82
N ASN A 259 1.43 -4.71 -21.86
CA ASN A 259 0.95 -5.12 -20.54
C ASN A 259 2.00 -4.83 -19.46
N LEU A 260 1.59 -4.97 -18.20
CA LEU A 260 2.37 -4.51 -17.06
C LEU A 260 3.61 -5.39 -16.80
N GLN A 261 3.56 -6.67 -17.17
CA GLN A 261 4.70 -7.57 -17.09
C GLN A 261 5.78 -7.19 -18.10
N GLU A 262 5.39 -6.95 -19.37
CA GLU A 262 6.31 -6.46 -20.40
C GLU A 262 6.94 -5.11 -20.01
N PHE A 263 6.13 -4.20 -19.44
CA PHE A 263 6.62 -2.92 -18.91
C PHE A 263 7.69 -3.13 -17.84
N GLN A 264 7.39 -3.93 -16.81
CA GLN A 264 8.31 -4.21 -15.72
C GLN A 264 9.64 -4.80 -16.23
N ASN A 265 9.58 -5.71 -17.20
CA ASN A 265 10.75 -6.37 -17.75
C ASN A 265 11.61 -5.45 -18.63
N SER A 266 11.06 -4.31 -19.07
CA SER A 266 11.72 -3.41 -20.02
C SER A 266 12.19 -2.09 -19.43
N TYR A 267 11.57 -1.62 -18.33
CA TYR A 267 11.83 -0.27 -17.81
C TYR A 267 12.99 -0.17 -16.80
N PHE A 268 13.73 -1.25 -16.56
CA PHE A 268 14.80 -1.30 -15.54
C PHE A 268 15.87 -0.21 -15.72
N GLU A 269 16.24 0.12 -16.97
CA GLU A 269 17.19 1.21 -17.26
C GLU A 269 16.60 2.56 -16.86
N MET A 270 15.33 2.80 -17.15
CA MET A 270 14.60 3.99 -16.71
C MET A 270 14.37 4.03 -15.18
N ALA A 271 14.61 2.93 -14.47
CA ALA A 271 14.65 2.87 -13.01
C ALA A 271 16.07 3.06 -12.42
N GLY A 272 17.09 3.19 -13.28
CA GLY A 272 18.49 3.43 -12.90
C GLY A 272 19.35 2.17 -12.80
N TYR A 273 18.94 1.05 -13.43
CA TYR A 273 19.65 -0.23 -13.36
C TYR A 273 20.21 -0.65 -14.71
N VAL A 274 21.33 -1.37 -14.69
CA VAL A 274 22.03 -1.82 -15.90
C VAL A 274 21.36 -3.00 -16.60
N ASP A 275 20.63 -3.82 -15.84
CA ASP A 275 19.90 -4.98 -16.36
C ASP A 275 18.67 -5.31 -15.49
N TYR A 276 17.79 -6.17 -16.01
CA TYR A 276 16.58 -6.60 -15.29
C TYR A 276 16.88 -7.38 -14.01
N ALA A 277 17.94 -8.19 -14.00
CA ALA A 277 18.26 -9.06 -12.86
C ALA A 277 18.66 -8.24 -11.63
N SER A 278 19.53 -7.24 -11.81
CA SER A 278 19.96 -6.28 -10.79
C SER A 278 18.79 -5.42 -10.30
N TYR A 279 17.95 -4.92 -11.21
CA TYR A 279 16.72 -4.22 -10.86
C TYR A 279 15.80 -5.08 -9.99
N ASN A 280 15.53 -6.31 -10.42
CA ASN A 280 14.62 -7.20 -9.72
C ASN A 280 15.19 -7.60 -8.35
N GLN A 281 16.49 -7.90 -8.25
CA GLN A 281 17.16 -8.19 -6.99
C GLN A 281 17.05 -7.02 -5.99
N ALA A 282 17.10 -5.78 -6.47
CA ALA A 282 17.03 -4.59 -5.64
C ALA A 282 15.60 -4.23 -5.21
N VAL A 283 14.61 -4.43 -6.08
CA VAL A 283 13.24 -3.93 -5.88
C VAL A 283 12.28 -4.99 -5.33
N ASN A 284 12.50 -6.28 -5.63
CA ASN A 284 11.60 -7.34 -5.20
C ASN A 284 11.69 -7.51 -3.67
N PRO A 285 10.60 -7.27 -2.92
CA PRO A 285 10.63 -7.31 -1.46
C PRO A 285 10.81 -8.73 -0.94
N ILE A 286 10.50 -9.76 -1.74
CA ILE A 286 10.53 -11.14 -1.26
C ILE A 286 11.93 -11.61 -0.90
N TYR A 287 12.97 -11.06 -1.54
CA TYR A 287 14.37 -11.42 -1.28
C TYR A 287 14.89 -10.96 0.08
N VAL A 288 14.18 -10.04 0.76
CA VAL A 288 14.55 -9.55 2.09
C VAL A 288 13.43 -9.72 3.12
N PHE A 289 12.34 -10.37 2.74
CA PHE A 289 11.14 -10.45 3.58
C PHE A 289 11.41 -11.12 4.94
N GLU A 290 12.21 -12.20 4.95
CA GLU A 290 12.58 -12.91 6.19
C GLU A 290 13.47 -12.10 7.14
N ASN A 291 14.08 -11.02 6.65
CA ASN A 291 14.92 -10.13 7.45
C ASN A 291 14.11 -9.08 8.22
N VAL A 292 12.82 -8.90 7.91
CA VAL A 292 11.95 -7.92 8.59
C VAL A 292 11.87 -8.25 10.09
N LYS A 293 12.28 -7.30 10.95
CA LYS A 293 12.23 -7.44 12.42
C LYS A 293 11.15 -6.58 13.09
N ILE A 294 10.66 -5.55 12.40
CA ILE A 294 9.60 -4.69 12.91
C ILE A 294 8.24 -5.40 12.81
N PRO A 295 7.30 -5.19 13.76
CA PRO A 295 5.91 -5.60 13.63
C PRO A 295 5.30 -5.21 12.27
N LEU A 296 4.87 -6.20 11.50
CA LEU A 296 4.26 -5.99 10.18
C LEU A 296 2.92 -6.73 10.07
N MET A 297 1.86 -5.97 9.80
CA MET A 297 0.57 -6.52 9.38
C MET A 297 0.39 -6.38 7.87
N VAL A 298 0.16 -7.48 7.19
CA VAL A 298 -0.17 -7.53 5.78
C VAL A 298 -1.67 -7.78 5.62
N LEU A 299 -2.36 -7.00 4.80
CA LEU A 299 -3.77 -7.20 4.48
C LEU A 299 -3.95 -7.45 2.99
N ASN A 300 -4.62 -8.54 2.60
CA ASN A 300 -4.97 -8.79 1.20
C ASN A 300 -6.38 -9.38 1.08
N SER A 301 -7.04 -9.21 -0.06
CA SER A 301 -8.32 -9.88 -0.32
C SER A 301 -8.20 -11.01 -1.35
N GLU A 302 -8.99 -12.06 -1.20
CA GLU A 302 -9.01 -13.21 -2.12
C GLU A 302 -9.56 -12.82 -3.50
N ASP A 303 -10.36 -11.76 -3.58
CA ASP A 303 -10.97 -11.22 -4.79
C ASP A 303 -10.21 -10.03 -5.41
N ASP A 304 -8.97 -9.77 -4.98
CA ASP A 304 -8.13 -8.70 -5.53
C ASP A 304 -7.76 -8.99 -7.01
N PRO A 305 -8.21 -8.18 -7.99
CA PRO A 305 -7.97 -8.41 -9.40
C PRO A 305 -6.59 -7.94 -9.90
N VAL A 306 -5.79 -7.34 -9.00
CA VAL A 306 -4.44 -6.81 -9.28
C VAL A 306 -3.40 -7.63 -8.53
N CYS A 307 -3.52 -7.78 -7.22
CA CYS A 307 -2.56 -8.51 -6.38
C CYS A 307 -3.16 -9.84 -5.92
N SER A 308 -3.04 -10.86 -6.79
CA SER A 308 -3.61 -12.18 -6.51
C SER A 308 -3.05 -12.79 -5.22
N ILE A 309 -3.94 -13.27 -4.37
CA ILE A 309 -3.56 -14.00 -3.15
C ILE A 309 -2.73 -15.28 -3.43
N LYS A 310 -2.78 -15.80 -4.67
CA LYS A 310 -1.92 -16.91 -5.10
C LYS A 310 -0.43 -16.61 -4.96
N ASN A 311 -0.03 -15.34 -5.06
CA ASN A 311 1.36 -14.92 -4.89
C ASN A 311 1.83 -15.08 -3.43
N PHE A 312 0.91 -15.11 -2.46
CA PHE A 312 1.22 -15.36 -1.05
C PHE A 312 1.41 -16.86 -0.73
N GLU A 313 0.75 -17.77 -1.47
CA GLU A 313 0.71 -19.21 -1.15
C GLU A 313 2.09 -19.82 -0.84
N PRO A 314 3.16 -19.56 -1.63
CA PRO A 314 4.49 -20.15 -1.38
C PRO A 314 5.12 -19.71 -0.05
N TYR A 315 4.66 -18.59 0.52
CA TYR A 315 5.28 -17.95 1.69
C TYR A 315 4.46 -18.11 2.97
N LYS A 316 3.31 -18.80 2.90
CA LYS A 316 2.42 -19.03 4.05
C LYS A 316 3.15 -19.66 5.24
N GLN A 317 3.89 -20.74 4.98
CA GLN A 317 4.60 -21.46 6.04
C GLN A 317 5.71 -20.60 6.65
N THR A 318 6.45 -19.86 5.83
CA THR A 318 7.46 -18.90 6.28
C THR A 318 6.85 -17.87 7.22
N VAL A 319 5.74 -17.22 6.82
CA VAL A 319 5.05 -16.23 7.67
C VAL A 319 4.58 -16.83 9.00
N GLN A 320 4.11 -18.07 9.01
CA GLN A 320 3.68 -18.74 10.25
C GLN A 320 4.83 -19.07 11.21
N GLY A 321 6.09 -18.99 10.75
CA GLY A 321 7.29 -19.11 11.58
C GLY A 321 7.90 -17.77 12.00
N MET A 322 7.36 -16.64 11.53
CA MET A 322 7.89 -15.32 11.84
C MET A 322 7.13 -14.69 13.02
N PRO A 323 7.81 -14.33 14.13
CA PRO A 323 7.14 -13.89 15.35
C PRO A 323 6.50 -12.50 15.23
N ASN A 324 7.03 -11.66 14.34
CA ASN A 324 6.66 -10.24 14.19
C ASN A 324 5.79 -9.95 12.95
N ILE A 325 5.31 -10.97 12.23
CA ILE A 325 4.50 -10.79 11.01
C ILE A 325 3.16 -11.50 11.10
N VAL A 326 2.11 -10.84 10.61
CA VAL A 326 0.79 -11.43 10.38
C VAL A 326 0.32 -11.10 8.97
N VAL A 327 -0.23 -12.08 8.28
CA VAL A 327 -0.98 -11.87 7.05
C VAL A 327 -2.46 -12.10 7.33
N VAL A 328 -3.27 -11.08 7.10
CA VAL A 328 -4.72 -11.08 7.23
C VAL A 328 -5.31 -11.18 5.83
N THR A 329 -6.18 -12.17 5.59
CA THR A 329 -6.93 -12.28 4.35
C THR A 329 -8.42 -12.16 4.57
N THR A 330 -9.10 -11.49 3.64
CA THR A 330 -10.56 -11.41 3.58
C THR A 330 -11.06 -12.03 2.29
N LYS A 331 -12.25 -12.63 2.31
CA LYS A 331 -12.88 -13.19 1.10
C LYS A 331 -13.19 -12.11 0.05
N LYS A 332 -13.47 -10.90 0.52
CA LYS A 332 -13.86 -9.74 -0.30
C LYS A 332 -13.09 -8.51 0.15
N GLY A 333 -12.89 -7.58 -0.75
CA GLY A 333 -12.14 -6.35 -0.47
C GLY A 333 -11.71 -5.62 -1.72
N SER A 334 -11.58 -6.33 -2.85
CA SER A 334 -10.92 -5.87 -4.07
C SER A 334 -9.54 -5.26 -3.77
N HIS A 335 -8.94 -4.60 -4.76
CA HIS A 335 -7.66 -3.95 -4.58
C HIS A 335 -7.82 -2.62 -3.82
N CYS A 336 -7.35 -2.59 -2.56
CA CYS A 336 -7.38 -1.43 -1.66
C CYS A 336 -8.77 -0.85 -1.35
N GLY A 337 -9.85 -1.61 -1.53
CA GLY A 337 -11.22 -1.12 -1.34
C GLY A 337 -11.72 -1.26 0.11
N PHE A 338 -11.82 -2.51 0.60
CA PHE A 338 -12.23 -2.87 1.97
C PHE A 338 -13.37 -2.01 2.57
N TYR A 339 -14.39 -1.66 1.79
CA TYR A 339 -15.52 -0.84 2.27
C TYR A 339 -16.56 -1.67 3.00
N GLU A 340 -16.97 -1.22 4.18
CA GLU A 340 -18.01 -1.86 4.98
C GLU A 340 -19.27 -1.02 5.15
N GLY A 341 -20.39 -1.71 5.32
CA GLY A 341 -21.70 -1.12 5.58
C GLY A 341 -22.27 -0.32 4.41
N ILE A 342 -23.46 0.25 4.58
CA ILE A 342 -24.15 0.99 3.51
C ILE A 342 -23.45 2.32 3.19
N GLN A 343 -22.80 2.91 4.21
CA GLN A 343 -22.14 4.21 4.11
C GLN A 343 -20.71 4.14 3.54
N THR A 344 -20.22 2.97 3.11
CA THR A 344 -18.87 2.79 2.53
C THR A 344 -17.76 3.32 3.43
N LYS A 345 -17.75 2.92 4.70
CA LYS A 345 -16.65 3.24 5.62
C LYS A 345 -15.46 2.34 5.30
N SER A 346 -14.24 2.84 5.41
CA SER A 346 -13.05 2.01 5.19
C SER A 346 -12.81 1.11 6.39
N TRP A 347 -13.04 -0.20 6.23
CA TRP A 347 -12.73 -1.20 7.25
C TRP A 347 -11.21 -1.30 7.45
N ALA A 348 -10.44 -1.25 6.35
CA ALA A 348 -8.98 -1.30 6.39
C ALA A 348 -8.39 -0.11 7.15
N SER A 349 -8.87 1.12 6.93
CA SER A 349 -8.33 2.29 7.65
C SER A 349 -8.56 2.21 9.16
N ARG A 350 -9.70 1.67 9.61
CA ARG A 350 -9.92 1.39 11.04
C ARG A 350 -8.97 0.33 11.58
N LEU A 351 -8.79 -0.77 10.84
CA LEU A 351 -7.86 -1.82 11.24
C LEU A 351 -6.43 -1.29 11.37
N ILE A 352 -5.96 -0.48 10.41
CA ILE A 352 -4.63 0.15 10.44
C ILE A 352 -4.50 1.04 11.69
N ALA A 353 -5.48 1.92 11.93
CA ALA A 353 -5.45 2.84 13.05
C ALA A 353 -5.43 2.12 14.40
N ASP A 354 -6.30 1.14 14.61
CA ASP A 354 -6.37 0.39 15.87
C ASP A 354 -5.13 -0.50 16.06
N TYR A 355 -4.59 -1.07 14.98
CA TYR A 355 -3.33 -1.81 15.01
C TYR A 355 -2.18 -0.91 15.49
N PHE A 356 -2.01 0.28 14.93
CA PHE A 356 -0.95 1.19 15.35
C PHE A 356 -1.13 1.69 16.78
N LYS A 357 -2.36 2.03 17.19
CA LYS A 357 -2.65 2.44 18.57
C LYS A 357 -2.28 1.38 19.60
N ALA A 358 -2.38 0.09 19.26
CA ALA A 358 -1.98 -0.99 20.15
C ALA A 358 -0.46 -1.01 20.46
N PHE A 359 0.36 -0.36 19.62
CA PHE A 359 1.80 -0.16 19.83
C PHE A 359 2.16 1.22 20.39
N ASN A 360 1.21 2.16 20.43
CA ASN A 360 1.42 3.49 20.99
C ASN A 360 1.14 3.45 22.49
N LYS A 361 2.15 3.03 23.26
CA LYS A 361 2.13 2.99 24.72
C LYS A 361 2.94 4.11 25.32
#